data_AF-A0A381E3Z7-F1
#
_entry.id   AF-A0A381E3Z7-F1
#
_cell.length_a   1.000
_cell.length_b   1.000
_cell.length_c   1.000
_cell.angle_alpha   90.00
_cell.angle_beta   90.00
_cell.angle_gamma   90.00
#
_symmetry.space_group_name_H-M   'P 1'
#
loop_
_entity.id
_entity.type
_entity.pdbx_description
1 polymer ?
#
loop_
_entity_poly.entity_id
_entity_poly.type
_entity_poly.pdbx_seq_one_letter_code
_entity_poly.pdbx_strand_id
1 'polypeptide(L)'
;MNRADAEKQLWADYNEAIDERFCFELKARHPELQDLAEKLNAFLLSVDKREGRLMMTALQLAQTINAESAEPNVVEVRNEIWPTGAVILELSYVDHGRAIMNIGAYSIHSASYYRDTLISEKRNRYTPDTLAACDYSITTLALRHLAWLRSENHHLQKFLDERRAAKADLPLINP
;
A
#
# COMPACT_ATOMS: atom_id res chain seq x y z
N MET A 1 17.06 -18.18 26.96
CA MET A 1 17.46 -17.68 25.63
C MET A 1 17.73 -16.19 25.75
N ASN A 2 18.77 -15.65 25.12
CA ASN A 2 19.01 -14.20 25.15
C ASN A 2 17.99 -13.47 24.26
N ARG A 3 17.85 -12.15 24.45
CA ARG A 3 16.90 -11.31 23.71
C ARG A 3 17.11 -11.37 22.18
N ALA A 4 18.35 -11.33 21.71
CA ALA A 4 18.65 -11.27 20.27
C ALA A 4 18.27 -12.56 19.54
N ASP A 5 18.57 -13.71 20.13
CA ASP A 5 18.18 -15.03 19.59
C ASP A 5 16.65 -15.19 19.63
N ALA A 6 16.01 -14.70 20.70
CA ALA A 6 14.56 -14.71 20.81
C ALA A 6 13.88 -13.85 19.73
N GLU A 7 14.43 -12.68 19.44
CA GLU A 7 13.94 -11.77 18.41
C GLU A 7 14.13 -12.36 17.01
N LYS A 8 15.30 -12.96 16.73
CA LYS A 8 15.56 -13.67 15.48
C LYS A 8 14.55 -14.79 15.25
N GLN A 9 14.24 -15.57 16.28
CA GLN A 9 13.24 -16.63 16.17
C GLN A 9 11.83 -16.06 15.96
N LEU A 10 11.46 -14.96 16.64
CA LEU A 10 10.16 -14.32 16.44
C LEU A 10 9.98 -13.86 14.98
N TRP A 11 11.02 -13.30 14.36
CA TRP A 11 11.00 -12.94 12.94
C TRP A 11 10.95 -14.15 12.00
N ALA A 12 11.58 -15.27 12.37
CA ALA A 12 11.45 -16.52 11.62
C ALA A 12 10.02 -17.04 11.64
N ASP A 13 9.41 -17.09 12.84
CA ASP A 13 8.02 -17.49 13.04
C ASP A 13 7.06 -16.55 12.30
N TYR A 14 7.34 -15.25 12.26
CA TYR A 14 6.58 -14.28 11.48
C TYR A 14 6.60 -14.59 9.98
N ASN A 15 7.78 -14.88 9.42
CA ASN A 15 7.89 -15.21 8.00
C ASN A 15 7.12 -16.50 7.66
N GLU A 16 7.24 -17.52 8.50
CA GLU A 16 6.48 -18.76 8.37
C GLU A 16 4.97 -18.50 8.47
N ALA A 17 4.53 -17.67 9.42
CA ALA A 17 3.14 -17.29 9.54
C ALA A 17 2.62 -16.58 8.28
N ILE A 18 3.39 -15.68 7.65
CA ILE A 18 2.96 -15.09 6.38
C ILE A 18 2.87 -16.14 5.27
N ASP A 19 3.88 -17.00 5.14
CA ASP A 19 3.93 -18.04 4.10
C ASP A 19 2.77 -19.04 4.21
N GLU A 20 2.45 -19.47 5.44
CA GLU A 20 1.38 -20.43 5.72
C GLU A 20 -0.01 -19.78 5.86
N ARG A 21 -0.13 -18.47 5.60
CA ARG A 21 -1.39 -17.70 5.71
C ARG A 21 -1.96 -17.65 7.14
N PHE A 22 -1.12 -17.27 8.09
CA PHE A 22 -1.48 -16.82 9.43
C PHE A 22 -2.09 -17.94 10.29
N CYS A 23 -1.51 -19.14 10.24
CA CYS A 23 -2.05 -20.33 10.92
C CYS A 23 -1.89 -20.32 12.44
N PHE A 24 -1.05 -19.45 12.99
CA PHE A 24 -0.75 -19.45 14.42
C PHE A 24 -0.39 -18.05 14.94
N GLU A 25 -0.64 -17.88 16.24
CA GLU A 25 -0.25 -16.69 17.00
C GLU A 25 1.24 -16.72 17.32
N LEU A 26 1.93 -15.61 17.06
CA LEU A 26 3.33 -15.42 17.42
C LEU A 26 3.47 -15.27 18.93
N LYS A 27 4.39 -16.02 19.53
CA LYS A 27 4.67 -16.00 20.97
C LYS A 27 6.05 -15.44 21.26
N ALA A 28 6.12 -14.42 22.12
CA ALA A 28 7.38 -13.90 22.61
C ALA A 28 8.07 -14.94 23.51
N ARG A 29 9.31 -15.30 23.19
CA ARG A 29 10.15 -16.19 24.01
C ARG A 29 11.05 -15.41 24.98
N HIS A 30 10.89 -14.08 25.04
CA HIS A 30 11.57 -13.16 25.94
C HIS A 30 10.60 -12.04 26.34
N PRO A 31 10.49 -11.65 27.63
CA PRO A 31 9.49 -10.68 28.09
C PRO A 31 9.54 -9.33 27.35
N GLU A 32 10.73 -8.82 27.05
CA GLU A 32 10.90 -7.54 26.31
C GLU A 32 10.43 -7.57 24.85
N LEU A 33 10.07 -8.75 24.32
CA LEU A 33 9.56 -8.90 22.95
C LEU A 33 8.04 -9.07 22.91
N GLN A 34 7.36 -8.99 24.06
CA GLN A 34 5.91 -9.17 24.13
C GLN A 34 5.18 -8.15 23.25
N ASP A 35 5.51 -6.86 23.41
CA ASP A 35 4.94 -5.78 22.61
C ASP A 35 5.18 -5.98 21.10
N LEU A 36 6.36 -6.48 20.72
CA LEU A 36 6.68 -6.75 19.32
C LEU A 36 5.82 -7.90 18.78
N ALA A 37 5.67 -9.00 19.53
CA ALA A 37 4.84 -10.12 19.12
C ALA A 37 3.38 -9.70 18.95
N GLU A 38 2.83 -8.89 19.86
CA GLU A 38 1.47 -8.36 19.78
C GLU A 38 1.28 -7.47 18.54
N LYS A 39 2.23 -6.57 18.27
CA LYS A 39 2.21 -5.73 17.06
C LYS A 39 2.27 -6.55 15.78
N LEU A 40 3.12 -7.59 15.73
CA LEU A 40 3.20 -8.49 14.57
C LEU A 40 1.90 -9.28 14.39
N ASN A 41 1.31 -9.82 15.47
CA ASN A 41 0.03 -10.52 15.39
C ASN A 41 -1.09 -9.60 14.87
N ALA A 42 -1.17 -8.35 15.36
CA ALA A 42 -2.14 -7.38 14.87
C ALA A 42 -1.94 -7.06 13.38
N PHE A 43 -0.68 -6.90 12.94
CA PHE A 43 -0.36 -6.73 11.53
C PHE A 43 -0.81 -7.94 10.70
N LEU A 44 -0.44 -9.15 11.10
CA LEU A 44 -0.81 -10.40 10.41
C LEU A 44 -2.34 -10.52 10.26
N LEU A 45 -3.12 -10.20 11.31
CA LEU A 45 -4.58 -10.17 11.25
C LEU A 45 -5.14 -9.16 10.24
N SER A 46 -4.49 -8.00 10.09
CA SER A 46 -4.93 -6.95 9.16
C SER A 46 -4.68 -7.32 7.68
N VAL A 47 -3.69 -8.17 7.43
CA VAL A 47 -3.40 -8.71 6.09
C VAL A 47 -3.97 -10.11 5.88
N ASP A 48 -4.71 -10.62 6.86
CA ASP A 48 -5.36 -11.92 6.77
C ASP A 48 -6.49 -11.88 5.73
N LYS A 49 -6.42 -12.84 4.83
CA LYS A 49 -7.41 -13.02 3.76
C LYS A 49 -8.50 -13.99 4.19
N ARG A 50 -8.23 -14.84 5.19
CA ARG A 50 -9.25 -15.64 5.87
C ARG A 50 -10.23 -14.64 6.51
N GLU A 51 -11.51 -14.95 6.40
CA GLU A 51 -12.60 -14.09 6.91
C GLU A 51 -12.74 -12.71 6.25
N GLY A 52 -11.96 -12.40 5.19
CA GLY A 52 -12.10 -11.16 4.43
C GLY A 52 -11.58 -9.90 5.15
N ARG A 53 -10.72 -10.05 6.17
CA ARG A 53 -10.19 -8.91 6.94
C ARG A 53 -9.43 -7.92 6.07
N LEU A 54 -8.56 -8.41 5.18
CA LEU A 54 -7.85 -7.55 4.24
C LEU A 54 -8.80 -6.75 3.33
N MET A 55 -9.91 -7.33 2.89
CA MET A 55 -10.93 -6.61 2.13
C MET A 55 -11.61 -5.55 2.98
N MET A 56 -11.97 -5.86 4.23
CA MET A 56 -12.53 -4.87 5.16
C MET A 56 -11.58 -3.71 5.41
N THR A 57 -10.29 -3.97 5.61
CA THR A 57 -9.27 -2.94 5.75
C THR A 57 -9.15 -2.08 4.49
N ALA A 58 -9.17 -2.69 3.31
CA ALA A 58 -9.14 -1.96 2.04
C ALA A 58 -10.40 -1.09 1.82
N LEU A 59 -11.58 -1.58 2.20
CA LEU A 59 -12.83 -0.82 2.13
C LEU A 59 -12.83 0.37 3.11
N GLN A 60 -12.34 0.17 4.33
CA GLN A 60 -12.16 1.26 5.30
C GLN A 60 -11.17 2.32 4.76
N LEU A 61 -10.05 1.87 4.20
CA LEU A 61 -9.09 2.76 3.55
C LEU A 61 -9.76 3.54 2.41
N ALA A 62 -10.56 2.88 1.57
CA ALA A 62 -11.25 3.53 0.47
C ALA A 62 -12.25 4.59 0.96
N GLN A 63 -12.96 4.32 2.06
CA GLN A 63 -13.83 5.29 2.71
C GLN A 63 -13.03 6.49 3.24
N THR A 64 -11.88 6.25 3.88
CA THR A 64 -10.99 7.31 4.34
C THR A 64 -10.53 8.20 3.18
N ILE A 65 -10.09 7.59 2.07
CA ILE A 65 -9.65 8.33 0.88
C ILE A 65 -10.78 9.18 0.32
N ASN A 66 -11.97 8.60 0.11
CA ASN A 66 -13.12 9.31 -0.47
C ASN A 66 -13.74 10.35 0.48
N ALA A 67 -13.49 10.27 1.78
CA ALA A 67 -13.92 11.28 2.75
C ALA A 67 -13.05 12.54 2.68
N GLU A 68 -11.84 12.45 2.12
CA GLU A 68 -11.00 13.60 1.85
C GLU A 68 -11.50 14.32 0.59
N SER A 69 -11.68 15.64 0.64
CA SER A 69 -12.03 16.44 -0.56
C SER A 69 -10.88 16.56 -1.57
N ALA A 70 -9.76 15.88 -1.33
CA ALA A 70 -8.55 15.91 -2.14
C ALA A 70 -8.40 14.62 -2.95
N GLU A 71 -7.94 14.74 -4.19
CA GLU A 71 -7.67 13.59 -5.06
C GLU A 71 -6.73 12.55 -4.41
N PRO A 72 -6.80 11.27 -4.80
CA PRO A 72 -7.69 10.69 -5.82
C PRO A 72 -9.06 10.27 -5.30
N ASN A 73 -9.99 10.01 -6.22
CA ASN A 73 -11.20 9.23 -5.93
C ASN A 73 -10.90 7.74 -6.05
N VAL A 74 -11.46 6.93 -5.17
CA VAL A 74 -11.46 5.47 -5.31
C VAL A 74 -12.56 5.05 -6.27
N VAL A 75 -12.17 4.44 -7.38
CA VAL A 75 -13.06 3.95 -8.44
C VAL A 75 -13.59 2.56 -8.11
N GLU A 76 -12.71 1.68 -7.64
CA GLU A 76 -13.04 0.28 -7.39
C GLU A 76 -12.18 -0.29 -6.26
N VAL A 77 -12.76 -1.21 -5.49
CA VAL A 77 -12.03 -2.10 -4.58
C VAL A 77 -12.39 -3.53 -4.95
N ARG A 78 -11.40 -4.33 -5.38
CA ARG A 78 -11.63 -5.71 -5.85
C ARG A 78 -10.58 -6.69 -5.35
N ASN A 79 -10.94 -7.97 -5.28
CA ASN A 79 -9.97 -9.05 -5.12
C ASN A 79 -9.47 -9.50 -6.49
N GLU A 80 -8.15 -9.62 -6.65
CA GLU A 80 -7.57 -10.13 -7.90
C GLU A 80 -7.89 -11.62 -8.11
N ILE A 81 -7.73 -12.42 -7.06
CA ILE A 81 -8.09 -13.85 -7.03
C ILE A 81 -8.57 -14.15 -5.60
N TRP A 82 -9.82 -14.53 -5.39
CA TRP A 82 -10.27 -14.89 -4.04
C TRP A 82 -9.94 -16.36 -3.72
N PRO A 83 -9.42 -16.71 -2.52
CA PRO A 83 -8.98 -15.85 -1.43
C PRO A 83 -7.46 -15.55 -1.47
N THR A 84 -6.75 -15.88 -2.56
CA THR A 84 -5.28 -15.98 -2.57
C THR A 84 -4.57 -14.74 -3.13
N GLY A 85 -5.21 -14.00 -4.02
CA GLY A 85 -4.74 -12.78 -4.67
C GLY A 85 -4.85 -11.54 -3.78
N ALA A 86 -4.31 -10.43 -4.24
CA ALA A 86 -4.32 -9.18 -3.50
C ALA A 86 -5.69 -8.49 -3.52
N VAL A 87 -5.89 -7.56 -2.59
CA VAL A 87 -6.94 -6.56 -2.71
C VAL A 87 -6.38 -5.37 -3.47
N ILE A 88 -7.07 -4.96 -4.53
CA ILE A 88 -6.71 -3.87 -5.41
C ILE A 88 -7.65 -2.71 -5.14
N LEU A 89 -7.08 -1.54 -4.87
CA LEU A 89 -7.76 -0.25 -4.93
C LEU A 89 -7.37 0.43 -6.25
N GLU A 90 -8.37 0.76 -7.05
CA GLU A 90 -8.19 1.56 -8.25
C GLU A 90 -8.55 3.02 -7.96
N LEU A 91 -7.65 3.92 -8.35
CA LEU A 91 -7.70 5.33 -8.02
C LEU A 91 -7.70 6.16 -9.30
N SER A 92 -8.56 7.17 -9.36
CA SER A 92 -8.60 8.13 -10.46
C SER A 92 -8.21 9.51 -9.97
N TYR A 93 -7.34 10.15 -10.74
CA TYR A 93 -7.03 11.57 -10.68
C TYR A 93 -7.60 12.27 -11.93
N VAL A 94 -7.60 13.59 -11.91
CA VAL A 94 -7.92 14.45 -13.05
C VAL A 94 -6.96 14.21 -14.21
N ASP A 95 -7.34 14.73 -15.38
CA ASP A 95 -6.51 14.71 -16.58
C ASP A 95 -6.00 13.31 -16.96
N HIS A 96 -6.82 12.28 -16.75
CA HIS A 96 -6.50 10.88 -17.02
C HIS A 96 -5.34 10.32 -16.19
N GLY A 97 -5.00 10.94 -15.06
CA GLY A 97 -4.15 10.32 -14.06
C GLY A 97 -4.87 9.13 -13.42
N ARG A 98 -4.18 8.00 -13.29
CA ARG A 98 -4.72 6.80 -12.66
C ARG A 98 -3.67 6.20 -11.74
N ALA A 99 -4.12 5.50 -10.71
CA ALA A 99 -3.23 4.70 -9.90
C ALA A 99 -3.89 3.41 -9.46
N ILE A 100 -3.04 2.43 -9.15
CA ILE A 100 -3.45 1.14 -8.60
C ILE A 100 -2.65 0.93 -7.32
N MET A 101 -3.33 0.54 -6.25
CA MET A 101 -2.71 0.09 -5.01
C MET A 101 -3.14 -1.35 -4.74
N ASN A 102 -2.18 -2.27 -4.84
CA ASN A 102 -2.34 -3.69 -4.61
C ASN A 102 -1.78 -4.02 -3.21
N ILE A 103 -2.65 -4.44 -2.31
CA ILE A 103 -2.31 -4.87 -0.95
C ILE A 103 -2.34 -6.41 -0.93
N GLY A 104 -1.14 -6.99 -0.90
CA GLY A 104 -0.93 -8.44 -0.90
C GLY A 104 -0.60 -9.00 0.49
N ALA A 105 -0.29 -10.29 0.53
CA ALA A 105 0.10 -10.95 1.80
C ALA A 105 1.54 -10.62 2.23
N TYR A 106 2.42 -10.30 1.27
CA TYR A 106 3.86 -10.12 1.49
C TYR A 106 4.35 -8.70 1.26
N SER A 107 3.54 -7.90 0.58
CA SER A 107 3.91 -6.56 0.16
C SER A 107 2.70 -5.76 -0.24
N ILE A 108 2.86 -4.45 -0.17
CA ILE A 108 2.04 -3.50 -0.91
C ILE A 108 2.80 -3.05 -2.16
N HIS A 109 2.08 -2.98 -3.28
CA HIS A 109 2.59 -2.51 -4.56
C HIS A 109 1.68 -1.41 -5.08
N SER A 110 2.25 -0.28 -5.48
CA SER A 110 1.49 0.82 -6.06
C SER A 110 2.10 1.26 -7.37
N ALA A 111 1.25 1.60 -8.33
CA ALA A 111 1.65 2.05 -9.65
C ALA A 111 0.85 3.29 -10.03
N SER A 112 1.52 4.28 -10.62
CA SER A 112 0.94 5.49 -11.17
C SER A 112 0.94 5.43 -12.70
N TYR A 113 -0.12 5.94 -13.32
CA TYR A 113 -0.35 5.89 -14.75
C TYR A 113 -0.83 7.24 -15.27
N TYR A 114 -0.46 7.54 -16.50
CA TYR A 114 -1.12 8.55 -17.32
C TYR A 114 -1.78 7.86 -18.50
N ARG A 115 -3.12 7.90 -18.56
CA ARG A 115 -3.91 7.04 -19.45
C ARG A 115 -3.57 5.56 -19.18
N ASP A 116 -2.99 4.87 -20.15
CA ASP A 116 -2.60 3.46 -20.05
C ASP A 116 -1.08 3.28 -19.96
N THR A 117 -0.33 4.37 -19.82
CA THR A 117 1.14 4.34 -19.70
C THR A 117 1.54 4.36 -18.23
N LEU A 118 2.27 3.33 -17.80
CA LEU A 118 2.91 3.30 -16.48
C LEU A 118 3.95 4.43 -16.39
N ILE A 119 3.83 5.26 -15.36
CA ILE A 119 4.76 6.37 -15.10
C ILE A 119 5.78 5.95 -14.03
N SER A 120 5.30 5.40 -12.91
CA SER A 120 6.16 4.96 -11.83
C SER A 120 5.50 3.87 -11.00
N GLU A 121 6.33 3.09 -10.30
CA GLU A 121 5.87 2.06 -9.37
C GLU A 121 6.70 2.05 -8.09
N LYS A 122 6.07 1.58 -7.01
CA LYS A 122 6.69 1.45 -5.71
C LYS A 122 6.22 0.16 -5.04
N ARG A 123 7.17 -0.57 -4.46
CA ARG A 123 6.89 -1.79 -3.69
C ARG A 123 7.53 -1.71 -2.31
N ASN A 124 6.75 -2.06 -1.29
CA ASN A 124 7.27 -2.27 0.05
C ASN A 124 6.91 -3.69 0.50
N ARG A 125 7.93 -4.54 0.68
CA ARG A 125 7.80 -5.85 1.31
C ARG A 125 7.64 -5.67 2.82
N TYR A 126 6.95 -6.59 3.48
CA TYR A 126 6.73 -6.55 4.93
C TYR A 126 7.98 -7.02 5.70
N THR A 127 9.08 -6.30 5.53
CA THR A 127 10.34 -6.51 6.25
C THR A 127 10.30 -5.85 7.63
N PRO A 128 11.18 -6.25 8.58
CA PRO A 128 11.30 -5.61 9.88
C PRO A 128 11.34 -4.08 9.82
N ASP A 129 12.21 -3.53 8.97
CA ASP A 129 12.36 -2.08 8.81
C ASP A 129 11.09 -1.41 8.27
N THR A 130 10.40 -2.05 7.32
CA THR A 130 9.17 -1.50 6.74
C THR A 130 8.06 -1.46 7.80
N LEU A 131 7.91 -2.55 8.56
CA LEU A 131 6.89 -2.65 9.61
C LEU A 131 7.17 -1.68 10.75
N ALA A 132 8.42 -1.61 11.22
CA ALA A 132 8.83 -0.65 12.23
C ALA A 132 8.58 0.78 11.77
N ALA A 133 8.91 1.09 10.51
CA ALA A 133 8.67 2.41 9.97
C ALA A 133 7.18 2.77 9.95
N CYS A 134 6.27 1.83 9.72
CA CYS A 134 4.82 2.08 9.67
C CYS A 134 4.07 1.71 10.96
N ASP A 135 4.80 1.58 12.08
CA ASP A 135 4.28 1.13 13.37
C ASP A 135 3.37 -0.10 13.27
N TYR A 136 3.80 -1.06 12.44
CA TYR A 136 3.15 -2.36 12.27
C TYR A 136 1.68 -2.26 11.84
N SER A 137 1.32 -1.20 11.12
CA SER A 137 -0.03 -0.96 10.61
C SER A 137 -0.06 -0.97 9.08
N ILE A 138 -0.85 -1.88 8.50
CA ILE A 138 -1.05 -1.92 7.04
C ILE A 138 -1.74 -0.65 6.54
N THR A 139 -2.65 -0.06 7.31
CA THR A 139 -3.32 1.19 6.98
C THR A 139 -2.31 2.34 6.92
N THR A 140 -1.41 2.43 7.90
CA THR A 140 -0.35 3.45 7.90
C THR A 140 0.57 3.29 6.69
N LEU A 141 0.92 2.06 6.33
CA LEU A 141 1.73 1.79 5.15
C LEU A 141 0.99 2.14 3.85
N ALA A 142 -0.29 1.80 3.75
CA ALA A 142 -1.12 2.13 2.59
C ALA A 142 -1.30 3.66 2.41
N LEU A 143 -1.49 4.40 3.51
CA LEU A 143 -1.54 5.87 3.47
C LEU A 143 -0.22 6.49 3.02
N ARG A 144 0.93 5.87 3.34
CA ARG A 144 2.23 6.30 2.79
C ARG A 144 2.34 6.05 1.29
N HIS A 145 1.79 4.93 0.81
CA HIS A 145 1.68 4.67 -0.63
C HIS A 145 0.76 5.69 -1.32
N LEU A 146 -0.37 6.03 -0.70
CA LEU A 146 -1.26 7.08 -1.19
C LEU A 146 -0.58 8.45 -1.26
N ALA A 147 0.15 8.84 -0.21
CA ALA A 147 0.90 10.09 -0.20
C ALA A 147 1.96 10.15 -1.31
N TRP A 148 2.66 9.03 -1.54
CA TRP A 148 3.57 8.90 -2.68
C TRP A 148 2.84 9.04 -4.01
N LEU A 149 1.73 8.33 -4.24
CA LEU A 149 0.93 8.43 -5.46
C LEU A 149 0.41 9.85 -5.73
N ARG A 150 -0.01 10.56 -4.68
CA ARG A 150 -0.38 11.98 -4.76
C ARG A 150 0.79 12.84 -5.24
N SER A 151 1.99 12.59 -4.72
CA SER A 151 3.21 13.29 -5.17
C SER A 151 3.53 13.01 -6.64
N GLU A 152 3.41 11.75 -7.08
CA GLU A 152 3.65 11.37 -8.47
C GLU A 152 2.65 12.07 -9.40
N ASN A 153 1.36 12.06 -9.05
CA ASN A 153 0.35 12.77 -9.83
C ASN A 153 0.62 14.28 -9.85
N HIS A 154 1.03 14.89 -8.73
CA HIS A 154 1.38 16.30 -8.69
C HIS A 154 2.53 16.64 -9.65
N HIS A 155 3.58 15.83 -9.69
CA HIS A 155 4.68 16.01 -10.65
C HIS A 155 4.21 15.87 -12.10
N LEU A 156 3.34 14.89 -12.38
CA LEU A 156 2.74 14.69 -13.69
C LEU A 156 1.91 15.91 -14.13
N GLN A 157 1.04 16.43 -13.26
CA GLN A 157 0.21 17.60 -13.58
C GLN A 157 1.06 18.82 -13.89
N LYS A 158 2.09 19.08 -13.07
CA LYS A 158 3.04 20.16 -13.33
C LYS A 158 3.69 20.04 -14.72
N PHE A 159 4.15 18.84 -15.08
CA PHE A 159 4.72 18.59 -16.41
C PHE A 159 3.70 18.84 -17.53
N LEU A 160 2.46 18.38 -17.37
CA LEU A 160 1.40 18.57 -18.37
C LEU A 160 1.05 20.05 -18.53
N ASP A 161 0.97 20.81 -17.44
CA ASP A 161 0.69 22.25 -17.45
C ASP A 161 1.80 23.04 -18.13
N GLU A 162 3.07 22.74 -17.82
CA GLU A 162 4.23 23.35 -18.51
C GLU A 162 4.19 23.08 -20.02
N ARG A 163 3.79 21.86 -20.43
CA ARG A 163 3.65 21.52 -21.86
C ARG A 163 2.47 22.22 -22.53
N ARG A 164 1.36 22.41 -21.82
CA ARG A 164 0.19 23.16 -22.32
C ARG A 164 0.55 24.62 -22.53
N ALA A 165 1.22 25.24 -21.56
CA ALA A 165 1.69 26.62 -21.63
C ALA A 165 2.65 26.81 -22.82
N ALA A 166 3.68 25.97 -22.94
CA ALA A 166 4.64 26.06 -24.04
C ALA A 166 3.99 25.87 -25.43
N LYS A 167 2.93 25.07 -25.53
CA LYS A 167 2.17 24.89 -26.79
C LYS A 167 1.28 26.09 -27.10
N ALA A 168 0.71 26.74 -26.09
CA ALA A 168 -0.09 27.96 -26.25
C ALA A 168 0.76 29.15 -26.72
N ASP A 169 2.04 29.19 -26.36
CA ASP A 169 3.00 30.22 -26.76
C ASP A 169 3.53 30.07 -28.20
N LEU A 170 3.20 28.98 -28.91
CA LEU A 170 3.58 28.82 -30.31
C LEU A 170 2.72 29.74 -31.20
N PRO A 171 3.33 30.55 -32.10
CA PRO A 171 2.57 31.41 -32.99
C PRO A 171 1.64 30.57 -33.87
N LEU A 172 0.38 31.00 -34.01
CA LEU A 172 -0.57 30.43 -34.96
C LEU A 172 -0.02 30.62 -36.37
N ILE A 173 0.65 29.61 -36.91
CA ILE A 173 1.01 29.56 -38.33
C ILE A 173 -0.32 29.34 -39.07
N ASN A 174 -0.95 30.43 -39.50
CA ASN A 174 -2.03 30.36 -40.48
C ASN A 174 -1.44 29.89 -41.84
N PRO A 175 -2.04 28.88 -42.50
CA PRO A 175 -1.64 28.46 -43.85
C PRO A 175 -1.93 29.54 -44.91
#